data_AF-A0A957EZ35-F1
#
_entry.id   AF-A0A957EZ35-F1
#
_cell.length_a   1.000
_cell.length_b   1.000
_cell.length_c   1.000
_cell.angle_alpha   90.00
_cell.angle_beta   90.00
_cell.angle_gamma   90.00
#
_symmetry.space_group_name_H-M   'P 1'
#
loop_
_entity.id
_entity.type
_entity.pdbx_description
1 polymer ?
#
loop_
_entity_poly.entity_id
_entity_poly.type
_entity_poly.pdbx_seq_one_letter_code
_entity_poly.pdbx_strand_id
1 'polypeptide(L)' 'MSPIRILIVDDHPIVRQGIRSLLSNYAEFNIVAEADNGRQAIT' A
#
# COMPACT_ATOMS: atom_id res chain seq x y z
N MET A 1 1.38 16.66 12.37
CA MET A 1 0.47 15.51 12.21
C MET A 1 1.28 14.32 11.76
N SER A 2 0.99 13.12 12.27
CA SER A 2 1.65 11.89 11.80
C SER A 2 1.02 11.43 10.49
N PRO A 3 1.80 10.93 9.51
CA PRO A 3 1.27 10.48 8.24
C PRO A 3 0.34 9.26 8.40
N ILE A 4 -0.68 9.17 7.55
CA ILE A 4 -1.62 8.05 7.49
C ILE A 4 -0.88 6.84 6.95
N ARG A 5 -0.90 5.75 7.72
CA ARG A 5 -0.23 4.49 7.34
C ARG A 5 -1.14 3.66 6.45
N ILE A 6 -0.63 3.21 5.32
CA ILE A 6 -1.36 2.47 4.30
C ILE A 6 -0.70 1.10 4.08
N LEU A 7 -1.51 0.05 4.06
CA LEU A 7 -1.17 -1.29 3.60
C LEU A 7 -1.94 -1.54 2.30
N ILE A 8 -1.24 -1.94 1.24
CA ILE A 8 -1.87 -2.28 -0.05
C ILE A 8 -1.98 -3.82 -0.14
N VAL A 9 -3.18 -4.33 -0.40
CA VAL A 9 -3.44 -5.78 -0.54
C VAL A 9 -4.14 -6.03 -1.86
N ASP A 10 -3.46 -6.72 -2.78
CA ASP A 10 -4.01 -7.10 -4.09
C ASP A 10 -3.15 -8.23 -4.66
N ASP A 11 -3.74 -9.24 -5.29
CA ASP A 11 -3.03 -10.40 -5.85
C ASP A 11 -2.34 -10.08 -7.19
N HIS A 12 -2.59 -8.90 -7.78
CA HIS A 12 -2.00 -8.46 -9.04
C HIS A 12 -0.87 -7.44 -8.82
N PRO A 13 0.40 -7.78 -9.16
CA PRO A 13 1.53 -6.86 -8.98
C PRO A 13 1.38 -5.50 -9.69
N ILE A 14 0.77 -5.50 -10.89
CA ILE A 14 0.58 -4.27 -11.68
C ILE A 14 -0.37 -3.29 -11.00
N VAL A 15 -1.40 -3.80 -10.31
CA VAL A 15 -2.38 -2.98 -9.58
C VAL A 15 -1.72 -2.36 -8.36
N ARG A 16 -0.96 -3.15 -7.57
CA ARG A 16 -0.21 -2.62 -6.42
C ARG A 16 0.79 -1.53 -6.82
N GLN A 17 1.53 -1.74 -7.92
CA GLN A 17 2.46 -0.75 -8.43
C GLN A 17 1.75 0.56 -8.83
N GLY A 18 0.59 0.45 -9.51
CA GLY A 18 -0.23 1.60 -9.87
C GLY A 18 -0.73 2.38 -8.65
N ILE A 19 -1.31 1.69 -7.67
CA ILE A 19 -1.80 2.29 -6.42
C ILE A 19 -0.65 2.95 -5.65
N ARG A 20 0.49 2.27 -5.53
CA ARG A 20 1.69 2.82 -4.87
C ARG A 20 2.15 4.11 -5.56
N SER A 21 2.21 4.11 -6.89
CA SER A 21 2.64 5.29 -7.66
C SER A 21 1.68 6.46 -7.51
N LEU A 22 0.38 6.21 -7.44
CA LEU A 22 -0.64 7.24 -7.22
C LEU A 22 -0.51 7.85 -5.82
N LEU A 23 -0.45 6.99 -4.79
CA LEU A 23 -0.43 7.42 -3.39
C LEU A 23 0.90 8.04 -2.95
N SER A 24 2.02 7.70 -3.60
CA SER A 24 3.34 8.26 -3.27
C SER A 24 3.46 9.77 -3.57
N ASN A 25 2.51 10.36 -4.31
CA ASN A 25 2.50 11.81 -4.59
C ASN A 25 1.95 12.65 -3.42
N TYR A 26 1.45 12.01 -2.37
CA TYR A 26 0.78 12.66 -1.24
C TYR A 26 1.63 12.52 0.03
N ALA A 27 2.15 13.64 0.54
CA ALA A 27 3.05 13.65 1.69
C ALA A 27 2.38 13.23 3.00
N GLU A 28 1.05 13.28 3.06
CA GLU A 28 0.24 12.80 4.18
C GLU A 28 0.15 11.27 4.25
N PHE A 29 0.52 10.55 3.19
CA PHE A 29 0.43 9.09 3.12
C PHE A 29 1.79 8.43 3.28
N ASN A 30 1.83 7.36 4.05
CA ASN A 30 2.99 6.51 4.24
C ASN A 30 2.61 5.06 3.97
N ILE A 31 3.09 4.50 2.85
CA ILE A 31 2.88 3.10 2.48
C ILE A 31 3.87 2.27 3.30
N VAL A 32 3.35 1.50 4.25
CA VAL A 32 4.18 0.77 5.23
C VAL A 32 4.41 -0.68 4.85
N ALA A 33 3.56 -1.25 3.99
CA ALA A 33 3.67 -2.62 3.51
C ALA A 33 2.80 -2.87 2.27
N GLU A 34 3.10 -3.97 1.58
CA GLU A 34 2.30 -4.55 0.51
C GLU A 34 2.09 -6.04 0.78
N ALA A 35 0.95 -6.58 0.37
CA ALA A 35 0.64 -7.99 0.43
C ALA A 35 -0.04 -8.47 -0.86
N ASP A 36 0.23 -9.70 -1.26
CA ASP A 36 -0.41 -10.35 -2.40
C ASP A 36 -1.67 -11.14 -2.03
N ASN A 37 -1.95 -11.30 -0.75
CA ASN A 37 -3.13 -12.00 -0.26
C ASN A 37 -3.48 -11.60 1.18
N GLY A 38 -4.68 -12.00 1.63
CA GLY A 38 -5.18 -11.67 2.96
C GLY A 38 -4.39 -12.29 4.12
N ARG A 39 -3.75 -13.45 3.94
CA ARG A 39 -2.94 -14.08 5.00
C ARG A 39 -1.64 -13.31 5.23
N GLN A 40 -0.98 -12.89 4.16
CA GLN A 40 0.19 -12.02 4.24
C GLN A 40 -0.17 -10.64 4.82
N ALA A 41 -1.37 -10.13 4.55
CA ALA A 41 -1.80 -8.82 5.03
C ALA A 41 -1.99 -8.72 6.56
N ILE A 42 -2.23 -9.84 7.24
CA ILE A 42 -2.53 -9.87 8.69
C ILE A 42 -1.38 -10.45 9.55
N THR A 43 -0.27 -10.84 8.92
CA THR A 43 0.90 -11.43 9.59
C THR A 43 2.04 -10.42 9.65
#